data_AF-A0A078G1H2-F1
#
_entry.id   AF-A0A078G1H2-F1
#
_cell.length_a   1.000
_cell.length_b   1.000
_cell.length_c   1.000
_cell.angle_alpha   90.00
_cell.angle_beta   90.00
_cell.angle_gamma   90.00
#
_symmetry.space_group_name_H-M   'P 1'
#
loop_
_entity.id
_entity.type
_entity.pdbx_description
1 polymer ?
#
loop_
_entity_poly.entity_id
_entity_poly.type
_entity_poly.pdbx_seq_one_letter_code
_entity_poly.pdbx_strand_id
1 'polypeptide(L)'
;MASLIMSTPFPGSPTQPKKTSNLSVQRAFKVTSMQTPLEELYNVKVERKVSQRRLDELGVSRWSVWKTGKCKLPWDWQVDQLVYIEEGEVRVVPEGSKRYMQFLAGDLVRYPKWLEADLFFNAPYSERYCFKAYGDD
;
A
#
# COMPACT_ATOMS: atom_id res chain seq x y z
N MET A 1 24.67 -71.57 -6.01
CA MET A 1 25.57 -72.24 -6.97
C MET A 1 25.91 -71.28 -8.10
N ALA A 2 27.20 -71.01 -8.26
CA ALA A 2 27.93 -70.60 -9.47
C ALA A 2 27.42 -69.39 -10.30
N SER A 3 28.15 -68.26 -10.34
CA SER A 3 29.33 -67.97 -11.20
C SER A 3 28.89 -67.41 -12.58
N LEU A 4 29.16 -66.11 -12.85
CA LEU A 4 30.30 -65.57 -13.63
C LEU A 4 30.27 -65.95 -15.12
N ILE A 5 30.25 -64.97 -16.02
CA ILE A 5 31.36 -64.58 -16.94
C ILE A 5 30.87 -63.49 -17.95
N MET A 6 31.51 -62.31 -17.97
CA MET A 6 32.45 -61.81 -18.99
C MET A 6 31.94 -61.72 -20.44
N SER A 7 31.90 -60.51 -21.00
CA SER A 7 32.58 -60.19 -22.29
C SER A 7 32.59 -58.68 -22.60
N THR A 8 33.76 -58.22 -23.03
CA THR A 8 34.20 -56.92 -23.54
C THR A 8 33.87 -56.78 -25.05
N PRO A 9 34.48 -55.87 -25.85
CA PRO A 9 34.48 -54.40 -25.83
C PRO A 9 33.96 -53.79 -27.17
N PHE A 10 33.59 -52.50 -27.19
CA PHE A 10 33.42 -51.75 -28.44
C PHE A 10 34.20 -50.43 -28.38
N PRO A 11 35.16 -50.17 -29.29
CA PRO A 11 35.83 -48.89 -29.40
C PRO A 11 35.17 -48.04 -30.48
N GLY A 12 34.66 -46.88 -30.08
CA GLY A 12 34.21 -45.83 -31.00
C GLY A 12 34.66 -44.49 -30.47
N SER A 13 35.73 -43.95 -31.05
CA SER A 13 36.18 -42.57 -30.81
C SER A 13 35.12 -41.57 -31.28
N PRO A 14 35.06 -40.38 -30.65
CA PRO A 14 35.33 -39.19 -31.46
C PRO A 14 36.14 -38.11 -30.72
N THR A 15 37.17 -37.65 -31.42
CA THR A 15 37.53 -36.26 -31.72
C THR A 15 37.02 -35.15 -30.78
N GLN A 16 37.96 -34.40 -30.20
CA GLN A 16 37.81 -33.04 -29.63
C GLN A 16 37.32 -32.01 -30.70
N PRO A 17 37.22 -30.68 -30.44
CA PRO A 17 37.07 -29.87 -29.22
C PRO A 17 35.87 -28.88 -29.36
N LYS A 18 35.57 -28.08 -28.32
CA LYS A 18 35.53 -26.60 -28.37
C LYS A 18 34.85 -26.00 -27.15
N LYS A 19 35.62 -25.15 -26.49
CA LYS A 19 35.25 -24.21 -25.44
C LYS A 19 34.28 -23.18 -26.02
N THR A 20 33.04 -23.15 -25.55
CA THR A 20 32.16 -22.00 -25.70
C THR A 20 31.65 -21.62 -24.33
N SER A 21 32.25 -20.56 -23.78
CA SER A 21 31.74 -19.82 -22.63
C SER A 21 30.36 -19.30 -22.99
N ASN A 22 29.31 -19.98 -22.54
CA ASN A 22 27.99 -19.40 -22.50
C ASN A 22 27.95 -18.51 -21.25
N LEU A 23 28.16 -17.21 -21.48
CA LEU A 23 27.80 -16.15 -20.55
C LEU A 23 26.26 -16.15 -20.51
N SER A 24 25.68 -17.04 -19.70
CA SER A 24 24.26 -16.98 -19.40
C SER A 24 24.05 -15.74 -18.53
N VAL A 25 23.70 -14.64 -19.19
CA VAL A 25 23.07 -13.49 -18.55
C VAL A 25 21.73 -14.00 -18.04
N GLN A 26 21.75 -14.60 -16.85
CA GLN A 26 20.55 -14.82 -16.07
C GLN A 26 20.06 -13.43 -15.67
N ARG A 27 19.22 -12.84 -16.53
CA ARG A 27 18.31 -11.79 -16.11
C ARG A 27 17.40 -12.40 -15.05
N ALA A 28 17.81 -12.23 -13.81
CA ALA A 28 16.94 -12.34 -12.66
C ALA A 28 15.86 -11.28 -12.82
N PHE A 29 14.76 -11.63 -13.48
CA PHE A 29 13.53 -10.90 -13.33
C PHE A 29 13.05 -11.18 -11.90
N LYS A 30 13.53 -10.36 -10.96
CA LYS A 30 12.87 -10.21 -9.67
C LYS A 30 11.45 -9.73 -9.98
N VAL A 31 10.50 -10.66 -9.96
CA VAL A 31 9.08 -10.33 -9.82
C VAL A 31 8.93 -9.78 -8.42
N THR A 32 9.21 -8.49 -8.26
CA THR A 32 8.78 -7.76 -7.08
C THR A 32 7.27 -7.77 -7.13
N SER A 33 6.66 -8.47 -6.17
CA SER A 33 5.25 -8.31 -5.83
C SER A 33 5.01 -6.81 -5.56
N MET A 34 4.58 -6.08 -6.58
CA MET A 34 4.15 -4.69 -6.44
C MET A 34 2.75 -4.75 -5.83
N GLN A 35 2.69 -4.88 -4.51
CA GLN A 35 1.43 -4.68 -3.81
C GLN A 35 1.02 -3.23 -4.03
N THR A 36 -0.08 -2.99 -4.74
CA THR A 36 -0.68 -1.66 -4.87
C THR A 36 -0.82 -1.06 -3.47
N PRO A 37 -0.45 0.23 -3.29
CA PRO A 37 -0.67 0.92 -2.03
C PRO A 37 -2.16 0.86 -1.68
N LEU A 38 -2.47 0.71 -0.40
CA LEU A 38 -3.85 0.51 0.05
C LEU A 38 -4.69 1.75 -0.26
N GLU A 39 -4.07 2.93 -0.21
CA GLU A 39 -4.66 4.20 -0.59
C GLU A 39 -5.24 4.16 -2.02
N GLU A 40 -4.49 3.64 -2.99
CA GLU A 40 -4.93 3.55 -4.38
C GLU A 40 -6.03 2.49 -4.57
N LEU A 41 -5.92 1.34 -3.90
CA LEU A 41 -6.93 0.27 -3.97
C LEU A 41 -8.31 0.75 -3.49
N TYR A 42 -8.34 1.56 -2.44
CA TYR A 42 -9.58 2.11 -1.86
C TYR A 42 -9.87 3.54 -2.33
N ASN A 43 -9.17 4.03 -3.35
CA ASN A 43 -9.37 5.36 -3.93
C ASN A 43 -9.29 6.51 -2.90
N VAL A 44 -8.54 6.30 -1.82
CA VAL A 44 -8.21 7.29 -0.80
C VAL A 44 -7.03 8.12 -1.32
N LYS A 45 -7.22 9.44 -1.43
CA LYS A 45 -6.15 10.33 -1.87
C LYS A 45 -5.50 10.98 -0.65
N VAL A 46 -4.18 11.10 -0.67
CA VAL A 46 -3.44 11.77 0.40
C VAL A 46 -2.43 12.76 -0.15
N GLU A 47 -2.50 13.99 0.35
CA GLU A 47 -1.45 14.99 0.20
C GLU A 47 -0.69 15.07 1.53
N ARG A 48 0.58 14.64 1.55
CA ARG A 48 1.40 14.61 2.77
C ARG A 48 2.06 15.97 2.99
N LYS A 49 2.12 16.41 4.26
CA LYS A 49 2.77 17.67 4.67
C LYS A 49 2.30 18.87 3.85
N VAL A 50 0.99 19.10 3.86
CA VAL A 50 0.36 20.17 3.07
C VAL A 50 0.89 21.54 3.50
N SER A 51 1.18 22.39 2.52
CA SER A 51 1.67 23.75 2.78
C SER A 51 0.54 24.65 3.31
N GLN A 52 0.90 25.64 4.14
CA GLN A 52 -0.06 26.60 4.71
C GLN A 52 -0.90 27.28 3.62
N ARG A 53 -0.26 27.71 2.51
CA ARG A 53 -0.95 28.30 1.36
C ARG A 53 -2.08 27.41 0.81
N ARG A 54 -1.84 26.10 0.70
CA ARG A 54 -2.85 25.16 0.22
C ARG A 54 -4.01 25.01 1.21
N LEU A 55 -3.73 25.03 2.51
CA LEU A 55 -4.76 25.02 3.56
C LEU A 55 -5.62 26.30 3.52
N ASP A 56 -5.00 27.46 3.27
CA ASP A 56 -5.70 28.74 3.13
C ASP A 56 -6.57 28.79 1.88
N GLU A 57 -6.07 28.29 0.74
CA GLU A 57 -6.84 28.14 -0.51
C GLU A 57 -8.08 27.25 -0.33
N LEU A 58 -7.95 26.17 0.44
CA LEU A 58 -9.06 25.27 0.78
C LEU A 58 -9.98 25.82 1.89
N GLY A 59 -9.56 26.87 2.59
CA GLY A 59 -10.30 27.45 3.71
C GLY A 59 -10.48 26.50 4.90
N VAL A 60 -9.48 25.64 5.18
CA VAL A 60 -9.54 24.59 6.22
C VAL A 60 -9.86 25.17 7.61
N SER A 61 -9.48 26.42 7.87
CA SER A 61 -9.80 27.13 9.12
C SER A 61 -11.30 27.27 9.40
N ARG A 62 -12.16 27.17 8.37
CA ARG A 62 -13.63 27.24 8.49
C ARG A 62 -14.30 25.86 8.58
N TRP A 63 -13.55 24.78 8.41
CA TRP A 63 -14.10 23.42 8.46
C TRP A 63 -14.50 23.03 9.88
N SER A 64 -15.37 22.02 9.96
CA SER A 64 -15.78 21.42 11.22
C SER A 64 -14.59 20.76 11.90
N VAL A 65 -14.54 20.84 13.24
CA VAL A 65 -13.47 20.25 14.04
C VAL A 65 -13.97 18.96 14.68
N TRP A 66 -13.15 17.91 14.64
CA TRP A 66 -13.39 16.69 15.39
C TRP A 66 -12.16 16.33 16.22
N LYS A 67 -12.39 15.80 17.42
CA LYS A 67 -11.33 15.45 18.37
C LYS A 67 -11.68 14.15 19.08
N THR A 68 -10.66 13.35 19.35
CA THR A 68 -10.79 12.13 20.14
C THR A 68 -9.50 11.81 20.90
N GLY A 69 -9.59 10.85 21.81
CA GLY A 69 -8.45 10.24 22.47
C GLY A 69 -8.13 8.86 21.90
N LYS A 70 -7.39 8.06 22.67
CA LYS A 70 -7.10 6.67 22.33
C LYS A 70 -8.39 5.85 22.28
N CYS A 71 -8.79 5.41 21.09
CA CYS A 71 -9.99 4.61 20.89
C CYS A 71 -9.95 3.84 19.56
N LYS A 72 -10.91 2.92 19.38
CA LYS A 72 -11.23 2.25 18.12
C LYS A 72 -12.66 2.63 17.75
N LEU A 73 -12.89 3.07 16.51
CA LEU A 73 -14.22 3.49 16.03
C LEU A 73 -14.51 2.88 14.65
N PRO A 74 -15.60 2.13 14.47
CA PRO A 74 -16.07 1.78 13.13
C PRO A 74 -16.63 3.03 12.45
N TRP A 75 -16.30 3.23 11.18
CA TRP A 75 -16.73 4.38 10.42
C TRP A 75 -17.10 4.00 8.98
N ASP A 76 -18.17 4.62 8.51
CA ASP A 76 -18.77 4.40 7.20
C ASP A 76 -18.99 5.76 6.51
N TRP A 77 -18.33 5.95 5.38
CA TRP A 77 -18.37 7.19 4.62
C TRP A 77 -19.55 7.20 3.65
N GLN A 78 -20.64 7.82 4.07
CA GLN A 78 -21.84 8.01 3.22
C GLN A 78 -21.62 9.05 2.10
N VAL A 79 -20.67 9.95 2.27
CA VAL A 79 -20.29 11.00 1.31
C VAL A 79 -18.77 11.15 1.27
N ASP A 80 -18.26 11.72 0.19
CA ASP A 80 -16.84 12.07 0.09
C ASP A 80 -16.49 13.04 1.21
N GLN A 81 -15.46 12.72 2.00
CA GLN A 81 -14.99 13.54 3.10
C GLN A 81 -13.55 13.96 2.83
N LEU A 82 -13.28 15.25 3.01
CA LEU A 82 -11.93 15.78 3.00
C LEU A 82 -11.54 16.11 4.45
N VAL A 83 -10.40 15.59 4.88
CA VAL A 83 -9.93 15.62 6.27
C VAL A 83 -8.51 16.16 6.29
N TYR A 84 -8.26 17.20 7.08
CA TYR A 84 -6.92 17.65 7.41
C TYR A 84 -6.61 17.28 8.86
N ILE A 85 -5.51 16.55 9.06
CA ILE A 85 -5.09 16.10 10.38
C ILE A 85 -4.25 17.19 11.03
N GLU A 86 -4.77 17.82 12.08
CA GLU A 86 -4.06 18.85 12.83
C GLU A 86 -3.08 18.23 13.83
N GLU A 87 -3.49 17.16 14.50
CA GLU A 87 -2.70 16.52 15.56
C GLU A 87 -2.94 15.00 15.62
N GLY A 88 -1.87 14.27 15.92
CA GLY A 88 -1.93 12.83 16.18
C GLY A 88 -1.76 11.97 14.93
N GLU A 89 -2.21 10.72 15.06
CA GLU A 89 -2.21 9.73 13.99
C GLU A 89 -3.51 8.92 13.98
N VAL A 90 -3.90 8.47 12.79
CA VAL A 90 -5.00 7.54 12.60
C VAL A 90 -4.54 6.37 11.73
N ARG A 91 -4.89 5.15 12.13
CA ARG A 91 -4.80 3.97 11.29
C ARG A 91 -6.17 3.59 10.80
N VAL A 92 -6.32 3.49 9.49
CA VAL A 92 -7.57 3.15 8.81
C VAL A 92 -7.45 1.73 8.29
N VAL A 93 -8.28 0.83 8.81
CA VAL A 93 -8.33 -0.58 8.41
C VAL A 93 -9.62 -0.81 7.64
N PRO A 94 -9.57 -0.86 6.29
CA PRO A 94 -10.76 -1.15 5.49
C PRO A 94 -11.39 -2.49 5.89
N GLU A 95 -12.71 -2.56 5.79
CA GLU A 95 -13.45 -3.77 6.10
C GLU A 95 -12.91 -4.99 5.31
N GLY A 96 -12.71 -6.12 5.99
CA GLY A 96 -12.14 -7.33 5.38
C GLY A 96 -10.63 -7.29 5.05
N SER A 97 -9.92 -6.17 5.27
CA SER A 97 -8.48 -6.05 5.03
C SER A 97 -7.64 -6.43 6.26
N LYS A 98 -6.52 -7.12 6.04
CA LYS A 98 -5.46 -7.31 7.06
C LYS A 98 -4.41 -6.19 7.06
N ARG A 99 -4.43 -5.34 6.03
CA ARG A 99 -3.55 -4.18 5.85
C ARG A 99 -4.28 -2.91 6.29
N TYR A 100 -3.52 -1.88 6.65
CA TYR A 100 -4.05 -0.58 7.06
C TYR A 100 -3.33 0.57 6.36
N MET A 101 -4.02 1.70 6.23
CA MET A 101 -3.42 2.99 5.86
C MET A 101 -3.08 3.75 7.15
N GLN A 102 -2.00 4.53 7.14
CA GLN A 102 -1.62 5.38 8.26
C GLN A 102 -1.51 6.83 7.82
N PHE A 103 -2.17 7.71 8.56
CA PHE A 103 -2.16 9.15 8.33
C PHE A 103 -1.73 9.88 9.60
N LEU A 104 -0.96 10.94 9.43
CA LEU A 104 -0.28 11.69 10.47
C LEU A 104 -0.67 13.17 10.40
N ALA A 105 -0.38 13.91 11.46
CA ALA A 105 -0.51 15.37 11.46
C ALA A 105 0.19 16.02 10.24
N GLY A 106 -0.52 16.95 9.60
CA GLY A 106 -0.10 17.63 8.37
C GLY A 106 -0.57 16.96 7.08
N ASP A 107 -1.25 15.82 7.15
CA ASP A 107 -1.81 15.14 5.99
C ASP A 107 -3.22 15.64 5.67
N LEU A 108 -3.50 15.81 4.38
CA LEU A 108 -4.83 16.06 3.85
C LEU A 108 -5.30 14.81 3.12
N VAL A 109 -6.37 14.21 3.62
CA VAL A 109 -6.89 12.92 3.17
C VAL A 109 -8.29 13.10 2.59
N ARG A 110 -8.50 12.60 1.38
CA ARG A 110 -9.84 12.45 0.79
C ARG A 110 -10.28 11.01 0.91
N TYR A 111 -11.26 10.77 1.76
CA TYR A 111 -11.97 9.49 1.82
C TYR A 111 -13.12 9.52 0.81
N PRO A 112 -13.21 8.53 -0.08
CA PRO A 112 -14.37 8.42 -0.95
C PRO A 112 -15.60 8.05 -0.11
N LYS A 113 -16.79 8.41 -0.61
CA LYS A 113 -18.02 7.73 -0.24
C LYS A 113 -17.83 6.21 -0.37
N TRP A 114 -18.72 5.38 0.18
CA TRP A 114 -18.68 3.90 0.16
C TRP A 114 -17.54 3.22 0.93
N LEU A 115 -16.51 3.95 1.39
CA LEU A 115 -15.49 3.35 2.23
C LEU A 115 -16.11 2.97 3.59
N GLU A 116 -15.81 1.76 4.04
CA GLU A 116 -16.10 1.29 5.40
C GLU A 116 -14.79 0.83 6.02
N ALA A 117 -14.49 1.34 7.22
CA ALA A 117 -13.24 1.01 7.90
C ALA A 117 -13.34 1.12 9.43
N ASP A 118 -12.50 0.34 10.10
CA ASP A 118 -12.18 0.55 11.49
C ASP A 118 -11.04 1.57 11.63
N LEU A 119 -11.30 2.63 12.39
CA LEU A 119 -10.34 3.66 12.75
C LEU A 119 -9.69 3.34 14.10
N PHE A 120 -8.37 3.43 14.17
CA PHE A 120 -7.60 3.23 15.39
C PHE A 120 -6.78 4.49 15.72
N PHE A 121 -7.01 5.02 16.90
CA PHE A 121 -6.31 6.17 17.47
C PHE A 121 -5.50 5.69 18.68
N ASN A 122 -4.18 5.88 18.64
CA ASN A 122 -3.28 5.42 19.71
C ASN A 122 -3.02 6.49 20.79
N ALA A 123 -3.28 7.76 20.47
CA ALA A 123 -2.98 8.95 21.25
C ALA A 123 -4.10 10.01 21.02
N PRO A 124 -4.04 11.20 21.65
CA PRO A 124 -4.93 12.30 21.30
C PRO A 124 -4.86 12.62 19.80
N TYR A 125 -6.02 12.91 19.21
CA TYR A 125 -6.17 13.15 17.78
C TYR A 125 -7.13 14.33 17.53
N SER A 126 -6.78 15.20 16.59
CA SER A 126 -7.58 16.34 16.15
C SER A 126 -7.55 16.47 14.64
N GLU A 127 -8.71 16.66 14.04
CA GLU A 127 -8.85 16.90 12.60
C GLU A 127 -9.85 18.01 12.29
N ARG A 128 -9.70 18.54 11.09
CA ARG A 128 -10.64 19.44 10.42
C ARG A 128 -11.25 18.67 9.27
N TYR A 129 -12.57 18.67 9.14
CA TYR A 129 -13.23 17.95 8.05
C TYR A 129 -14.31 18.77 7.36
N CYS A 130 -14.47 18.53 6.07
CA CYS A 130 -15.63 18.97 5.31
C CYS A 130 -16.18 17.82 4.47
N PHE A 131 -17.50 17.80 4.30
CA PHE A 131 -18.16 16.88 3.40
C PHE A 131 -18.26 17.51 2.02
N LYS A 132 -17.82 16.80 0.98
CA LYS A 132 -18.04 17.23 -0.41
C LYS A 132 -19.45 16.79 -0.83
N ALA A 133 -20.28 17.76 -1.20
CA ALA A 133 -21.58 17.49 -1.81
C ALA A 133 -21.40 16.93 -3.23
N TYR A 134 -22.41 16.20 -3.71
CA TYR A 134 -22.48 15.78 -5.11
C TYR A 134 -22.48 17.01 -6.04
N GLY A 135 -21.53 17.06 -6.98
CA GLY A 135 -21.43 18.12 -8.00
C GLY A 135 -20.31 19.14 -7.81
N ASP A 136 -19.45 18.96 -6.81
CA ASP A 136 -18.31 19.85 -6.51
C ASP A 136 -17.00 19.39 -7.19
N ASP A 137 -17.06 18.92 -8.45
CA ASP A 137 -15.87 18.56 -9.25
C ASP A 137 -15.47 19.69 -10.21
#